data_AF-A0A1I8B9L7-F1
#
_entry.id   AF-A0A1I8B9L7-F1
#
_cell.length_a   1.000
_cell.length_b   1.000
_cell.length_c   1.000
_cell.angle_alpha   90.00
_cell.angle_beta   90.00
_cell.angle_gamma   90.00
#
_symmetry.space_group_name_H-M   'P 1'
#
loop_
_entity.id
_entity.type
_entity.pdbx_description
1 polymer ?
#
loop_
_entity_poly.entity_id
_entity_poly.type
_entity_poly.pdbx_seq_one_letter_code
_entity_poly.pdbx_strand_id
1 'polypeptide(L)'
;MCEENQTREECFNCNTNYCNKENKVHKQCWVKNKKLCNSSHNSYCFMERNSTNEINKGCDNCSTLACKKCFDHRCNNWKDIPYYCYSFNGTTKIVKECSFTEPDCYIVKINNKDEKQNQFHFNCGKCPASNEDLLNTKDSHLSKMINKTNINSLQCAECNKGPLCNKEELFEKQLFCWEKSENESEMTKMTRICKSECFVYRDLNGNG
;
A
#
# COMPACT_ATOMS: atom_id res chain seq x y z
N MET A 1 -31.93 -11.43 -31.08
CA MET A 1 -32.99 -10.60 -30.47
C MET A 1 -32.96 -10.84 -28.98
N CYS A 2 -33.28 -9.83 -28.17
CA CYS A 2 -33.45 -10.04 -26.72
C CYS A 2 -34.50 -11.13 -26.49
N GLU A 3 -34.24 -12.02 -25.52
CA GLU A 3 -35.19 -13.05 -25.11
C GLU A 3 -36.39 -12.41 -24.37
N GLU A 4 -37.54 -13.08 -24.35
CA GLU A 4 -38.80 -12.55 -23.76
C GLU A 4 -38.67 -12.13 -22.28
N ASN A 5 -37.65 -12.62 -21.57
CA ASN A 5 -37.42 -12.34 -20.16
C ASN A 5 -36.20 -11.44 -19.89
N GLN A 6 -35.52 -10.91 -20.91
CA GLN A 6 -34.37 -10.04 -20.73
C GLN A 6 -34.80 -8.60 -20.46
N THR A 7 -34.27 -8.00 -19.40
CA THR A 7 -34.57 -6.61 -19.04
C THR A 7 -33.92 -5.65 -20.03
N ARG A 8 -34.47 -4.43 -20.16
CA ARG A 8 -33.88 -3.36 -20.99
C ARG A 8 -32.46 -2.97 -20.54
N GLU A 9 -32.12 -3.30 -19.30
CA GLU A 9 -30.78 -3.11 -18.73
C GLU A 9 -29.76 -4.10 -19.31
N GLU A 10 -30.19 -5.29 -19.69
CA GLU A 10 -29.32 -6.37 -20.18
C GLU A 10 -29.33 -6.46 -21.69
N CYS A 11 -30.44 -6.08 -22.32
CA CYS A 11 -30.60 -6.17 -23.75
C CYS A 11 -31.48 -5.06 -24.31
N PHE A 12 -31.09 -4.53 -25.47
CA PHE A 12 -31.78 -3.45 -26.15
C PHE A 12 -32.13 -3.85 -27.59
N ASN A 13 -33.43 -4.01 -27.87
CA ASN A 13 -33.94 -4.17 -29.23
C ASN A 13 -34.18 -2.80 -29.86
N CYS A 14 -33.86 -2.65 -31.14
CA CYS A 14 -34.09 -1.42 -31.90
C CYS A 14 -34.34 -1.73 -33.38
N ASN A 15 -35.10 -0.86 -34.06
CA ASN A 15 -35.68 -1.10 -35.38
C ASN A 15 -35.18 -0.12 -36.46
N THR A 16 -34.05 0.54 -36.23
CA THR A 16 -33.42 1.47 -37.18
C THR A 16 -32.00 1.01 -37.51
N ASN A 17 -31.45 1.45 -38.65
CA ASN A 17 -30.08 1.09 -39.02
C ASN A 17 -29.07 1.61 -37.98
N TYR A 18 -28.07 0.79 -37.63
CA TYR A 18 -26.95 1.13 -36.73
C TYR A 18 -27.36 1.55 -35.30
N CYS A 19 -28.47 1.01 -34.78
CA CYS A 19 -29.03 1.37 -33.49
C CYS A 19 -28.46 0.58 -32.28
N ASN A 20 -27.60 -0.42 -32.54
CA ASN A 20 -27.02 -1.35 -31.57
C ASN A 20 -25.77 -0.77 -30.86
N LYS A 21 -25.91 0.39 -30.22
CA LYS A 21 -24.82 0.99 -29.41
C LYS A 21 -24.78 0.36 -28.02
N GLU A 22 -23.58 0.00 -27.54
CA GLU A 22 -23.40 -0.62 -26.21
C GLU A 22 -23.89 0.28 -25.07
N ASN A 23 -23.84 1.61 -25.26
CA ASN A 23 -24.37 2.57 -24.28
C ASN A 23 -25.89 2.56 -24.09
N LYS A 24 -26.60 1.68 -24.81
CA LYS A 24 -28.04 1.46 -24.65
C LYS A 24 -28.38 0.41 -23.59
N VAL A 25 -27.39 -0.32 -23.09
CA VAL A 25 -27.54 -1.30 -22.01
C VAL A 25 -26.69 -0.90 -20.80
N HIS A 26 -26.99 -1.47 -19.65
CA HIS A 26 -26.21 -1.28 -18.43
C HIS A 26 -24.86 -1.99 -18.53
N LYS A 27 -23.87 -1.38 -17.90
CA LYS A 27 -22.59 -2.03 -17.64
C LYS A 27 -22.78 -3.06 -16.54
N GLN A 28 -22.19 -4.23 -16.72
CA GLN A 28 -22.18 -5.25 -15.67
C GLN A 28 -20.79 -5.33 -15.05
N CYS A 29 -20.74 -5.46 -13.74
CA CYS A 29 -19.51 -5.66 -12.99
C CYS A 29 -19.61 -6.93 -12.16
N TRP A 30 -18.48 -7.58 -11.91
CA TRP A 30 -18.45 -8.70 -10.98
C TRP A 30 -18.68 -8.23 -9.55
N VAL A 31 -19.44 -9.01 -8.79
CA VAL A 31 -19.48 -8.93 -7.33
C VAL A 31 -18.97 -10.25 -6.71
N LYS A 32 -18.88 -10.33 -5.38
CA LYS A 32 -18.41 -11.53 -4.67
C LYS A 32 -19.21 -12.78 -5.12
N ASN A 33 -18.54 -13.93 -5.23
CA ASN A 33 -19.11 -15.21 -5.65
C ASN A 33 -19.65 -15.24 -7.10
N LYS A 34 -19.00 -14.55 -8.04
CA LYS A 34 -19.33 -14.55 -9.48
C LYS A 34 -20.76 -14.08 -9.82
N LYS A 35 -21.41 -13.36 -8.92
CA LYS A 35 -22.64 -12.63 -9.23
C LYS A 35 -22.31 -11.35 -10.00
N LEU A 36 -23.34 -10.71 -10.56
CA LEU A 36 -23.22 -9.46 -11.32
C LEU A 36 -24.04 -8.35 -10.67
N CYS A 37 -23.58 -7.12 -10.80
CA CYS A 37 -24.37 -5.91 -10.58
C CYS A 37 -24.46 -5.13 -11.89
N ASN A 38 -25.54 -4.35 -12.05
CA ASN A 38 -25.75 -3.45 -13.18
C ASN A 38 -25.51 -2.00 -12.75
N SER A 39 -24.88 -1.22 -13.62
CA SER A 39 -24.77 0.23 -13.47
C SER A 39 -24.86 0.94 -14.82
N SER A 40 -25.02 2.27 -14.79
CA SER A 40 -24.99 3.11 -15.99
C SER A 40 -23.75 2.83 -16.84
N HIS A 41 -23.90 2.93 -18.17
CA HIS A 41 -22.83 2.60 -19.12
C HIS A 41 -21.52 3.38 -18.89
N ASN A 42 -21.59 4.59 -18.34
CA ASN A 42 -20.41 5.42 -18.07
C ASN A 42 -19.87 5.27 -16.64
N SER A 43 -20.42 4.35 -15.83
CA SER A 43 -19.94 4.11 -14.48
C SER A 43 -18.69 3.23 -14.44
N TYR A 44 -18.15 3.03 -13.25
CA TYR A 44 -16.99 2.17 -13.02
C TYR A 44 -17.42 0.78 -12.54
N CYS A 45 -16.60 -0.21 -12.82
CA CYS A 45 -16.49 -1.39 -11.99
C CYS A 45 -15.32 -1.21 -11.04
N PHE A 46 -15.43 -1.70 -9.81
CA PHE A 46 -14.35 -1.62 -8.85
C PHE A 46 -13.97 -2.97 -8.27
N MET A 47 -12.73 -3.03 -7.78
CA MET A 47 -12.23 -4.05 -6.86
C MET A 47 -11.46 -3.33 -5.75
N GLU A 48 -11.73 -3.69 -4.51
CA GLU A 48 -11.12 -3.05 -3.35
C GLU A 48 -10.80 -4.03 -2.25
N ARG A 49 -9.88 -3.64 -1.36
CA ARG A 49 -9.51 -4.40 -0.16
C ARG A 49 -10.04 -3.69 1.08
N ASN A 50 -10.72 -4.43 1.96
CA ASN A 50 -11.10 -3.90 3.27
C ASN A 50 -9.92 -3.92 4.25
N SER A 51 -10.14 -3.46 5.48
CA SER A 51 -9.12 -3.42 6.53
C SER A 51 -8.55 -4.79 6.91
N THR A 52 -9.29 -5.89 6.68
CA THR A 52 -8.84 -7.27 6.93
C THR A 52 -8.22 -7.92 5.68
N ASN A 53 -7.96 -7.13 4.63
CA ASN A 53 -7.40 -7.56 3.35
C ASN A 53 -8.33 -8.44 2.48
N GLU A 54 -9.61 -8.54 2.82
CA GLU A 54 -10.58 -9.23 1.99
C GLU A 54 -10.94 -8.41 0.76
N ILE A 55 -11.20 -9.12 -0.34
CA ILE A 55 -11.47 -8.52 -1.64
C ILE A 55 -12.98 -8.36 -1.83
N ASN A 56 -13.39 -7.12 -2.08
CA ASN A 56 -14.74 -6.76 -2.47
C ASN A 56 -14.73 -6.26 -3.92
N LYS A 57 -15.85 -6.48 -4.61
CA LYS A 57 -16.04 -6.06 -6.00
C LYS A 57 -17.43 -5.49 -6.16
N GLY A 58 -17.58 -4.52 -7.04
CA GLY A 58 -18.88 -3.89 -7.25
C GLY A 58 -18.94 -2.96 -8.44
N CYS A 59 -20.09 -2.31 -8.51
CA CYS A 59 -20.42 -1.25 -9.45
C CYS A 59 -20.16 0.11 -8.80
N ASP A 60 -19.95 1.11 -9.63
CA ASP A 60 -19.77 2.50 -9.24
C ASP A 60 -18.47 2.75 -8.46
N ASN A 61 -18.58 3.52 -7.37
CA ASN A 61 -17.43 4.00 -6.63
C ASN A 61 -17.00 3.02 -5.54
N CYS A 62 -15.71 3.07 -5.24
CA CYS A 62 -15.12 2.35 -4.12
C CYS A 62 -15.66 2.87 -2.78
N SER A 63 -15.74 1.99 -1.79
CA SER A 63 -16.01 2.37 -0.40
C SER A 63 -14.72 2.63 0.40
N THR A 64 -13.58 2.20 -0.13
CA THR A 64 -12.26 2.31 0.50
C THR A 64 -11.26 3.03 -0.40
N LEU A 65 -10.17 3.52 0.22
CA LEU A 65 -9.03 4.09 -0.50
C LEU A 65 -8.17 3.01 -1.20
N ALA A 66 -8.24 1.76 -0.74
CA ALA A 66 -7.48 0.63 -1.28
C ALA A 66 -8.24 -0.02 -2.43
N CYS A 67 -8.39 0.72 -3.53
CA CYS A 67 -9.31 0.37 -4.59
C CYS A 67 -8.74 0.63 -5.99
N LYS A 68 -9.11 -0.24 -6.92
CA LYS A 68 -8.88 -0.12 -8.36
C LYS A 68 -10.20 -0.09 -9.11
N LYS A 69 -10.32 0.86 -10.03
CA LYS A 69 -11.48 1.02 -10.90
C LYS A 69 -11.14 0.69 -12.34
N CYS A 70 -12.15 0.31 -13.11
CA CYS A 70 -12.06 0.15 -14.56
C CYS A 70 -13.39 0.47 -15.22
N PHE A 71 -13.34 0.75 -16.51
CA PHE A 71 -14.49 1.20 -17.27
C PHE A 71 -15.13 0.12 -18.15
N ASP A 72 -14.47 -0.99 -18.45
CA ASP A 72 -15.08 -1.93 -19.41
C ASP A 72 -16.10 -2.86 -18.75
N HIS A 73 -16.93 -3.50 -19.57
CA HIS A 73 -17.86 -4.51 -19.09
C HIS A 73 -17.11 -5.66 -18.39
N ARG A 74 -17.51 -5.97 -17.14
CA ARG A 74 -16.95 -7.06 -16.32
C ARG A 74 -15.42 -7.00 -16.13
N CYS A 75 -14.85 -5.80 -16.22
CA CYS A 75 -13.39 -5.58 -16.21
C CYS A 75 -12.72 -5.85 -14.85
N ASN A 76 -13.48 -5.85 -13.75
CA ASN A 76 -12.97 -6.02 -12.38
C ASN A 76 -12.69 -7.51 -12.03
N ASN A 77 -12.07 -8.24 -12.95
CA ASN A 77 -11.69 -9.64 -12.81
C ASN A 77 -10.18 -9.89 -12.91
N TRP A 78 -9.39 -8.97 -12.38
CA TRP A 78 -7.93 -9.12 -12.31
C TRP A 78 -7.53 -10.36 -11.50
N LYS A 79 -6.52 -11.08 -12.01
CA LYS A 79 -5.85 -12.18 -11.30
C LYS A 79 -4.77 -11.63 -10.35
N ASP A 80 -4.00 -10.68 -10.86
CA ASP A 80 -2.91 -10.01 -10.14
C ASP A 80 -3.46 -8.81 -9.38
N ILE A 81 -4.09 -9.10 -8.24
CA ILE A 81 -4.81 -8.10 -7.45
C ILE A 81 -3.83 -7.35 -6.57
N PRO A 82 -3.60 -6.04 -6.81
CA PRO A 82 -2.58 -5.29 -6.11
C PRO A 82 -2.87 -5.20 -4.60
N TYR A 83 -1.80 -4.96 -3.84
CA TYR A 83 -1.90 -4.48 -2.47
C TYR A 83 -1.82 -2.96 -2.46
N TYR A 84 -2.05 -2.35 -1.30
CA TYR A 84 -2.10 -0.89 -1.20
C TYR A 84 -1.34 -0.43 0.03
N CYS A 85 -0.39 0.47 -0.17
CA CYS A 85 0.36 1.11 0.90
C CYS A 85 0.24 2.63 0.79
N TYR A 86 0.46 3.34 1.90
CA TYR A 86 0.74 4.76 1.80
C TYR A 86 2.10 4.96 1.13
N SER A 87 2.18 6.00 0.31
CA SER A 87 3.39 6.44 -0.40
C SER A 87 3.38 7.96 -0.56
N PHE A 88 4.41 8.51 -1.17
CA PHE A 88 4.45 9.90 -1.60
C PHE A 88 4.42 10.03 -3.13
N ASN A 89 3.78 11.11 -3.60
CA ASN A 89 3.99 11.66 -4.93
C ASN A 89 4.38 13.13 -4.76
N GLY A 90 5.66 13.43 -5.00
CA GLY A 90 6.24 14.68 -4.51
C GLY A 90 6.10 14.76 -2.99
N THR A 91 5.53 15.85 -2.47
CA THR A 91 5.30 16.05 -1.02
C THR A 91 3.95 15.53 -0.53
N THR A 92 3.08 15.05 -1.44
CA THR A 92 1.72 14.65 -1.08
C THR A 92 1.66 13.17 -0.72
N LYS A 93 1.08 12.86 0.43
CA LYS A 93 0.78 11.47 0.83
C LYS A 93 -0.34 10.91 -0.03
N ILE A 94 -0.10 9.78 -0.67
CA ILE A 94 -1.03 9.11 -1.59
C ILE A 94 -1.19 7.63 -1.20
N VAL A 95 -2.18 6.98 -1.82
CA VAL A 95 -2.28 5.53 -1.85
C VAL A 95 -1.64 5.02 -3.14
N LYS A 96 -0.73 4.05 -3.00
CA LYS A 96 0.00 3.44 -4.11
C LYS A 96 -0.42 1.99 -4.26
N GLU A 97 -0.66 1.56 -5.51
CA GLU A 97 -0.78 0.15 -5.87
C GLU A 97 0.60 -0.52 -5.75
N CYS A 98 0.67 -1.56 -4.94
CA CYS A 98 1.85 -2.40 -4.75
C CYS A 98 1.65 -3.73 -5.48
N SER A 99 2.74 -4.34 -5.93
CA SER A 99 2.70 -5.63 -6.61
C SER A 99 2.00 -6.68 -5.75
N PHE A 100 1.26 -7.58 -6.37
CA PHE A 100 0.67 -8.72 -5.67
C PHE A 100 1.73 -9.66 -5.08
N THR A 101 2.97 -9.62 -5.60
CA THR A 101 4.12 -10.38 -5.09
C THR A 101 4.88 -9.66 -3.98
N GLU A 102 4.64 -8.37 -3.78
CA GLU A 102 5.28 -7.52 -2.77
C GLU A 102 4.20 -6.80 -1.94
N PRO A 103 3.46 -7.54 -1.12
CA PRO A 103 2.30 -7.02 -0.39
C PRO A 103 2.68 -6.16 0.82
N ASP A 104 3.94 -6.24 1.24
CA ASP A 104 4.44 -5.56 2.41
C ASP A 104 4.42 -4.04 2.22
N CYS A 105 4.16 -3.32 3.29
CA CYS A 105 4.30 -1.88 3.36
C CYS A 105 5.35 -1.54 4.42
N TYR A 106 6.13 -0.49 4.20
CA TYR A 106 7.04 0.02 5.20
C TYR A 106 6.81 1.51 5.49
N ILE A 107 7.23 1.90 6.69
CA ILE A 107 7.38 3.28 7.15
C ILE A 107 8.79 3.46 7.70
N VAL A 108 9.46 4.53 7.27
CA VAL A 108 10.77 4.95 7.77
C VAL A 108 10.61 6.27 8.53
N LYS A 109 11.15 6.33 9.74
CA LYS A 109 11.37 7.55 10.50
C LYS A 109 12.81 8.00 10.32
N ILE A 110 12.97 9.23 9.86
CA ILE A 110 14.25 9.90 9.64
C ILE A 110 14.42 10.94 10.73
N ASN A 111 15.48 10.81 11.53
CA ASN A 111 15.82 11.75 12.58
C ASN A 111 17.08 12.53 12.18
N ASN A 112 16.95 13.85 12.02
CA ASN A 112 18.05 14.74 11.62
C ASN A 112 18.64 15.44 12.84
N LYS A 113 19.96 15.73 12.82
CA LYS A 113 20.63 16.46 13.93
C LYS A 113 20.14 17.90 14.08
N ASP A 114 19.72 18.52 12.97
CA ASP A 114 19.46 19.97 12.88
C ASP A 114 17.97 20.34 12.83
N GLU A 115 17.06 19.37 12.76
CA GLU A 115 15.62 19.64 12.65
C GLU A 115 14.84 19.27 13.92
N LYS A 116 13.89 20.13 14.28
CA LYS A 116 13.03 19.97 15.47
C LYS A 116 11.91 18.94 15.30
N GLN A 117 11.70 18.39 14.11
CA GLN A 117 10.60 17.45 13.83
C GLN A 117 11.10 16.22 13.07
N ASN A 118 10.53 15.06 13.44
CA ASN A 118 10.80 13.80 12.77
C ASN A 118 10.13 13.78 11.39
N GLN A 119 10.84 13.28 10.37
CA GLN A 119 10.26 13.10 9.04
C GLN A 119 9.89 11.63 8.81
N PHE A 120 8.70 11.39 8.26
CA PHE A 120 8.26 10.04 7.92
C PHE A 120 8.23 9.84 6.40
N HIS A 121 8.66 8.67 5.97
CA HIS A 121 8.55 8.20 4.60
C HIS A 121 7.80 6.86 4.57
N PHE A 122 6.99 6.64 3.53
CA PHE A 122 6.14 5.46 3.36
C PHE A 122 6.32 4.91 1.95
N ASN A 123 6.34 3.58 1.80
CA ASN A 123 6.24 2.95 0.48
C ASN A 123 5.82 1.47 0.56
N CYS A 124 5.64 0.85 -0.60
CA CYS A 124 5.57 -0.60 -0.77
C CYS A 124 6.93 -1.26 -0.48
N GLY A 125 6.88 -2.51 -0.05
CA GLY A 125 8.04 -3.36 0.19
C GLY A 125 8.36 -3.54 1.66
N LYS A 126 9.50 -4.19 1.89
CA LYS A 126 10.05 -4.47 3.22
C LYS A 126 11.02 -3.38 3.65
N CYS A 127 11.26 -3.31 4.95
CA CYS A 127 12.36 -2.54 5.49
C CYS A 127 13.70 -3.07 4.94
N PRO A 128 14.63 -2.20 4.51
CA PRO A 128 15.97 -2.62 4.10
C PRO A 128 16.70 -3.42 5.18
N ALA A 129 17.64 -4.27 4.76
CA ALA A 129 18.33 -5.21 5.66
C ALA A 129 19.37 -4.53 6.55
N SER A 130 19.97 -3.45 6.07
CA SER A 130 20.97 -2.66 6.76
C SER A 130 20.74 -1.16 6.59
N ASN A 131 21.46 -0.35 7.38
CA ASN A 131 21.55 1.10 7.17
C ASN A 131 22.13 1.44 5.79
N GLU A 132 23.11 0.66 5.32
CA GLU A 132 23.74 0.87 4.02
C GLU A 132 22.74 0.66 2.87
N ASP A 133 21.90 -0.38 2.93
CA ASP A 133 20.84 -0.62 1.94
C ASP A 133 19.82 0.53 1.90
N LEU A 134 19.54 1.13 3.07
CA LEU A 134 18.61 2.24 3.18
C LEU A 134 19.20 3.54 2.60
N LEU A 135 20.50 3.78 2.81
CA LEU A 135 21.23 4.91 2.21
C LEU A 135 21.33 4.77 0.68
N ASN A 136 21.47 3.53 0.19
CA ASN A 136 21.55 3.20 -1.23
C ASN A 136 20.18 2.87 -1.86
N THR A 137 19.09 3.32 -1.22
CA THR A 137 17.73 3.03 -1.69
C THR A 137 17.48 3.55 -3.12
N LYS A 138 16.78 2.73 -3.91
CA LYS A 138 16.29 3.13 -5.24
C LYS A 138 15.03 4.00 -5.18
N ASP A 139 14.43 4.16 -3.99
CA ASP A 139 13.33 5.09 -3.80
C ASP A 139 13.84 6.53 -3.92
N SER A 140 13.53 7.15 -5.06
CA SER A 140 13.98 8.52 -5.37
C SER A 140 13.50 9.58 -4.36
N HIS A 141 12.36 9.38 -3.68
CA HIS A 141 11.86 10.30 -2.67
C HIS A 141 12.65 10.13 -1.37
N LEU A 142 12.82 8.89 -0.92
CA LEU A 142 13.62 8.60 0.28
C LEU A 142 15.07 9.02 0.10
N SER A 143 15.69 8.71 -1.05
CA SER A 143 17.06 9.13 -1.38
C SER A 143 17.23 10.66 -1.32
N LYS A 144 16.23 11.43 -1.79
CA LYS A 144 16.24 12.90 -1.67
C LYS A 144 16.13 13.39 -0.24
N MET A 145 15.36 12.71 0.61
CA MET A 145 15.27 13.07 2.04
C MET A 145 16.60 12.80 2.75
N ILE A 146 17.19 11.64 2.47
CA ILE A 146 18.47 11.21 3.04
C ILE A 146 19.61 12.16 2.63
N ASN A 147 19.77 12.44 1.33
CA ASN A 147 20.88 13.25 0.83
C ASN A 147 20.84 14.73 1.25
N LYS A 148 19.70 15.22 1.75
CA LYS A 148 19.54 16.62 2.18
C LYS A 148 19.95 16.87 3.63
N THR A 149 20.20 15.83 4.43
CA THR A 149 20.28 15.97 5.90
C THR A 149 21.45 15.24 6.54
N ASN A 150 22.01 15.84 7.60
CA ASN A 150 22.89 15.16 8.56
C ASN A 150 22.06 14.21 9.41
N ILE A 151 21.81 13.01 8.88
CA ILE A 151 20.98 11.99 9.51
C ILE A 151 21.67 11.49 10.77
N ASN A 152 20.94 11.51 11.89
CA ASN A 152 21.39 10.94 13.15
C ASN A 152 20.97 9.47 13.30
N SER A 153 19.78 9.13 12.82
CA SER A 153 19.29 7.75 12.81
C SER A 153 18.17 7.57 11.80
N LEU A 154 18.08 6.35 11.28
CA LEU A 154 16.99 5.87 10.45
C LEU A 154 16.38 4.66 11.13
N GLN A 155 15.06 4.62 11.24
CA GLN A 155 14.34 3.52 11.86
C GLN A 155 13.19 3.14 10.94
N CYS A 156 12.94 1.85 10.77
CA CYS A 156 11.98 1.32 9.82
C CYS A 156 11.09 0.28 10.48
N ALA A 157 9.80 0.38 10.19
CA ALA A 157 8.81 -0.62 10.54
C ALA A 157 8.09 -1.10 9.28
N GLU A 158 7.81 -2.40 9.20
CA GLU A 158 7.07 -3.01 8.10
C GLU A 158 5.80 -3.71 8.60
N CYS A 159 4.83 -3.86 7.70
CA CYS A 159 3.57 -4.52 7.99
C CYS A 159 3.00 -5.21 6.75
N ASN A 160 2.24 -6.28 7.00
CA ASN A 160 1.53 -7.05 5.97
C ASN A 160 0.06 -7.33 6.36
N LYS A 161 -0.42 -6.76 7.47
CA LYS A 161 -1.73 -7.05 8.09
C LYS A 161 -2.88 -6.22 7.50
N GLY A 162 -2.90 -6.04 6.18
CA GLY A 162 -3.96 -5.32 5.47
C GLY A 162 -3.51 -4.04 4.76
N PRO A 163 -4.38 -3.47 3.92
CA PRO A 163 -4.04 -2.30 3.12
C PRO A 163 -3.80 -1.08 4.01
N LEU A 164 -2.89 -0.22 3.57
CA LEU A 164 -2.58 1.07 4.21
C LEU A 164 -2.15 0.92 5.68
N CYS A 165 -1.47 -0.20 6.00
CA CYS A 165 -1.04 -0.52 7.36
C CYS A 165 0.16 0.32 7.84
N ASN A 166 0.93 0.90 6.92
CA ASN A 166 2.11 1.71 7.21
C ASN A 166 1.74 3.13 7.66
N LYS A 167 1.06 3.22 8.80
CA LYS A 167 0.71 4.48 9.48
C LYS A 167 1.74 4.81 10.56
N GLU A 168 1.79 6.05 11.00
CA GLU A 168 2.69 6.46 12.10
C GLU A 168 2.42 5.67 13.39
N GLU A 169 1.15 5.37 13.69
CA GLU A 169 0.76 4.49 14.80
C GLU A 169 1.41 3.11 14.76
N LEU A 170 1.70 2.56 13.58
CA LEU A 170 2.44 1.30 13.46
C LEU A 170 3.83 1.49 14.06
N PHE A 171 4.52 2.55 13.66
CA PHE A 171 5.89 2.83 14.06
C PHE A 171 5.98 3.11 15.56
N GLU A 172 5.07 3.90 16.11
CA GLU A 172 5.06 4.26 17.54
C GLU A 172 4.87 3.06 18.48
N LYS A 173 4.24 1.98 17.98
CA LYS A 173 4.05 0.74 18.74
C LYS A 173 5.25 -0.21 18.66
N GLN A 174 6.26 0.10 17.85
CA GLN A 174 7.42 -0.76 17.71
C GLN A 174 8.47 -0.47 18.78
N LEU A 175 9.11 -1.53 19.26
CA LEU A 175 10.31 -1.43 20.08
C LEU A 175 11.53 -1.34 19.16
N PHE A 176 12.41 -0.37 19.40
CA PHE A 176 13.71 -0.27 18.74
C PHE A 176 14.82 -0.32 19.81
N CYS A 177 15.87 -1.07 19.54
CA CYS A 177 16.99 -1.24 20.44
C CYS A 177 18.14 -0.29 20.10
N TRP A 178 19.05 -0.14 21.06
CA TRP A 178 20.37 0.39 20.80
C TRP A 178 21.32 -0.75 20.44
N GLU A 179 22.29 -0.46 19.59
CA GLU A 179 23.39 -1.36 19.25
C GLU A 179 24.71 -0.69 19.65
N LYS A 180 25.60 -1.46 20.26
CA LYS A 180 26.95 -1.04 20.60
C LYS A 180 27.88 -2.21 20.32
N SER A 181 28.84 -2.00 19.43
CA SER A 181 29.88 -2.98 19.14
C SER A 181 31.00 -2.90 20.17
N GLU A 182 31.73 -3.99 20.43
CA GLU A 182 32.84 -4.03 21.42
C GLU A 182 33.89 -2.92 21.20
N ASN A 183 34.08 -2.49 19.95
CA ASN A 183 35.09 -1.49 19.56
C ASN A 183 34.52 -0.06 19.39
N GLU A 184 33.24 0.16 19.65
CA GLU A 184 32.59 1.46 19.45
C GLU A 184 32.36 2.19 20.78
N SER A 185 32.82 3.44 20.86
CA SER A 185 32.62 4.29 22.03
C SER A 185 31.21 4.87 22.12
N GLU A 186 30.49 4.92 21.00
CA GLU A 186 29.14 5.49 20.90
C GLU A 186 28.10 4.41 20.59
N MET A 187 26.90 4.55 21.16
CA MET A 187 25.76 3.69 20.88
C MET A 187 25.03 4.18 19.63
N THR A 188 24.64 3.27 18.75
CA THR A 188 23.84 3.58 17.56
C THR A 188 22.40 3.10 17.73
N LYS A 189 21.44 3.84 17.15
CA LYS A 189 20.04 3.39 17.14
C LYS A 189 19.86 2.38 16.02
N MET A 190 19.31 1.21 16.34
CA MET A 190 19.03 0.20 15.33
C MET A 190 17.95 0.64 14.35
N THR A 191 18.13 0.26 13.09
CA THR A 191 17.21 0.54 11.99
C THR A 191 15.93 -0.28 12.07
N ARG A 192 15.99 -1.49 12.63
CA ARG A 192 14.89 -2.45 12.59
C ARG A 192 14.26 -2.65 13.97
N ILE A 193 13.03 -3.14 13.93
CA ILE A 193 12.23 -3.45 15.11
C ILE A 193 12.90 -4.56 15.94
N CYS A 194 13.01 -4.32 17.24
CA CYS A 194 13.31 -5.31 18.28
C CYS A 194 12.02 -6.11 18.58
N LYS A 195 12.06 -7.44 18.52
CA LYS A 195 10.85 -8.28 18.60
C LYS A 195 10.07 -8.12 19.92
N SER A 196 10.70 -8.40 21.05
CA SER A 196 10.03 -8.43 22.37
C SER A 196 10.80 -7.71 23.46
N GLU A 197 12.13 -7.75 23.42
CA GLU A 197 12.98 -7.12 24.43
C GLU A 197 14.34 -6.72 23.84
N CYS A 198 14.97 -5.76 24.49
CA CYS A 198 16.36 -5.38 24.24
C CYS A 198 17.20 -5.98 25.38
N PHE A 199 18.36 -6.55 25.08
CA PHE A 199 19.25 -7.09 26.11
C PHE A 199 20.56 -6.30 26.16
N VAL A 200 21.20 -6.32 27.32
CA VAL A 200 22.57 -5.84 27.52
C VAL A 200 23.39 -7.04 27.95
N TYR A 201 24.42 -7.36 27.18
CA TYR A 201 25.34 -8.44 27.49
C TYR A 201 26.62 -7.86 28.11
N ARG A 202 27.21 -8.60 29.05
CA ARG A 202 28.58 -8.40 29.49
C ARG A 202 29.31 -9.73 29.47
N ASP A 203 30.54 -9.71 28.98
CA ASP A 203 31.46 -10.84 29.08
C ASP A 203 31.85 -11.13 30.53
N LEU A 204 32.62 -12.21 30.74
CA LEU A 204 33.11 -12.63 32.06
C LEU A 204 34.03 -11.59 32.73
N ASN A 205 34.56 -10.62 31.97
CA ASN A 205 35.41 -9.54 32.47
C ASN A 205 34.62 -8.25 32.75
N GLY A 206 33.31 -8.25 32.50
CA GLY A 206 32.43 -7.10 32.68
C GLY A 206 32.42 -6.11 31.52
N ASN A 207 33.05 -6.45 30.39
CA ASN A 207 33.03 -5.68 29.14
C ASN A 207 31.75 -5.98 28.37
N GLY A 208 31.22 -5.01 27.62
CA GLY A 208 30.05 -5.19 26.77
C GLY A 208 29.95 -4.13 25.69
#